data_AF-A0A8T3SGQ1-F1
#
_entry.id   AF-A0A8T3SGQ1-F1
#
_cell.length_a   1.000
_cell.length_b   1.000
_cell.length_c   1.000
_cell.angle_alpha   90.00
_cell.angle_beta   90.00
_cell.angle_gamma   90.00
#
_symmetry.space_group_name_H-M   'P 1'
#
loop_
_entity.id
_entity.type
_entity.pdbx_description
1 polymer ?
#
loop_
_entity_poly.entity_id
_entity_poly.type
_entity_poly.pdbx_seq_one_letter_code
_entity_poly.pdbx_strand_id
1 'polypeptide(L)'
;MSQPVTPRPPWTVRVASFSAAHRWSVFTLWVVATVGIFLASLAAGGTAAENAVAGDEGVSRYESGRAYEIFDASGTEDPGQRLFLVVSAPSGTVDDPAVASAVSDIATRMGELDSTVGGESMATFEPIVDPLSVPPEAGLVSPDRTTVRFIARVPGEGAALDERL
;
A
#
# COMPACT_ATOMS: atom_id res chain seq x y z
N MET A 1 46.46 -52.89 31.05
CA MET A 1 46.61 -51.65 30.24
C MET A 1 45.26 -51.36 29.60
N SER A 2 44.48 -50.45 30.19
CA SER A 2 43.16 -50.07 29.66
C SER A 2 43.34 -48.92 28.68
N GLN A 3 42.94 -49.12 27.43
CA GLN A 3 42.99 -48.09 26.38
C GLN A 3 41.93 -47.02 26.68
N PRO A 4 42.26 -45.71 26.63
CA PRO A 4 41.27 -44.66 26.83
C PRO A 4 40.30 -44.61 25.65
N VAL A 5 39.00 -44.63 25.94
CA VAL A 5 37.95 -44.41 24.94
C VAL A 5 37.88 -42.92 24.64
N THR A 6 38.30 -42.50 23.45
CA THR A 6 38.19 -41.09 23.04
C THR A 6 36.71 -40.72 22.89
N PRO A 7 36.20 -39.70 23.60
CA PRO A 7 34.81 -39.30 23.48
C PRO A 7 34.49 -38.88 22.05
N ARG A 8 33.40 -39.39 21.47
CA ARG A 8 32.95 -38.93 20.15
C ARG A 8 32.60 -37.43 20.23
N PRO A 9 33.06 -36.61 19.28
CA PRO A 9 32.78 -35.19 19.31
C PRO A 9 31.26 -34.94 19.22
N PRO A 10 30.73 -33.96 19.97
CA PRO A 10 29.31 -33.60 19.91
C PRO A 10 28.86 -33.27 18.49
N TRP A 11 27.60 -33.56 18.18
CA TRP A 11 27.00 -33.32 16.86
C TRP A 11 27.22 -31.88 16.36
N THR A 12 27.02 -30.89 17.23
CA THR A 12 27.21 -29.47 16.92
C THR A 12 28.65 -29.15 16.52
N VAL A 13 29.64 -29.76 17.18
CA VAL A 13 31.06 -29.61 16.84
C VAL A 13 31.33 -30.17 15.45
N ARG A 14 30.77 -31.33 15.11
CA ARG A 14 30.94 -31.94 13.79
C ARG A 14 30.36 -31.07 12.68
N VAL A 15 29.17 -30.50 12.89
CA VAL A 15 28.53 -29.57 11.94
C VAL A 15 29.35 -28.28 11.79
N ALA A 16 29.86 -27.73 12.90
CA ALA A 16 30.70 -26.53 12.87
C ALA A 16 32.02 -26.77 12.13
N SER A 17 32.72 -27.88 12.43
CA SER A 17 33.97 -28.25 11.76
C SER A 17 33.76 -28.51 10.26
N PHE A 18 32.67 -29.19 9.90
CA PHE A 18 32.32 -29.43 8.49
C PHE A 18 32.02 -28.13 7.74
N SER A 19 31.22 -27.24 8.35
CA SER A 19 30.86 -25.95 7.76
C SER A 19 32.08 -25.03 7.60
N ALA A 20 33.00 -25.03 8.57
CA ALA A 20 34.24 -24.27 8.50
C ALA A 20 35.18 -24.77 7.39
N ALA A 21 35.25 -26.10 7.20
CA ALA A 21 36.03 -26.71 6.12
C ALA A 21 35.42 -26.44 4.73
N HIS A 22 34.09 -26.32 4.63
CA HIS A 22 33.37 -26.12 3.36
C HIS A 22 32.72 -24.73 3.25
N ARG A 23 33.37 -23.71 3.81
CA ARG A 23 32.83 -22.34 3.93
C ARG A 23 32.25 -21.78 2.63
N TRP A 24 32.90 -22.04 1.48
CA TRP A 24 32.44 -21.58 0.19
C TRP A 24 31.19 -22.31 -0.30
N SER A 25 31.13 -23.63 -0.19
CA SER A 25 29.97 -24.41 -0.60
C SER A 25 28.74 -24.09 0.27
N VAL A 26 28.94 -23.95 1.58
CA VAL A 26 27.86 -23.57 2.50
C VAL A 26 27.35 -22.16 2.18
N PHE A 27 28.25 -21.21 1.95
CA PHE A 27 27.88 -19.85 1.57
C PHE A 27 27.11 -19.82 0.24
N THR A 28 27.63 -20.47 -0.80
CA THR A 28 26.97 -20.53 -2.11
C THR A 28 25.61 -21.20 -2.03
N LEU A 29 25.48 -22.31 -1.30
CA LEU A 29 24.19 -22.97 -1.09
C LEU A 29 23.18 -22.01 -0.44
N TRP A 30 23.61 -21.26 0.57
CA TRP A 30 22.73 -20.33 1.28
C TRP A 30 22.30 -19.16 0.39
N VAL A 31 23.21 -18.59 -0.39
CA VAL A 31 22.91 -17.52 -1.36
C VAL A 31 21.95 -18.03 -2.43
N VAL A 32 22.20 -19.21 -3.01
CA VAL A 32 21.32 -19.81 -4.02
C VAL A 32 19.95 -20.11 -3.45
N ALA A 33 19.85 -20.65 -2.24
CA ALA A 33 18.58 -20.89 -1.58
C ALA A 33 17.80 -19.59 -1.39
N THR A 34 18.45 -18.53 -0.93
CA THR A 34 17.82 -17.22 -0.70
C THR A 34 17.33 -16.60 -2.00
N VAL A 35 18.21 -16.48 -3.00
CA VAL A 35 17.86 -15.95 -4.32
C VAL A 35 16.77 -16.81 -4.96
N GLY A 36 16.85 -18.12 -4.84
CA GLY A 36 15.83 -19.05 -5.34
C GLY A 36 14.46 -18.82 -4.69
N ILE A 37 14.40 -18.66 -3.37
CA ILE A 37 13.16 -18.33 -2.66
C ILE A 37 12.60 -16.98 -3.12
N PHE A 38 13.46 -15.96 -3.25
CA PHE A 38 13.04 -14.64 -3.74
C PHE A 38 12.50 -14.69 -5.18
N LEU A 39 13.20 -15.37 -6.08
CA LEU A 39 12.76 -15.53 -7.47
C LEU A 39 11.49 -16.39 -7.57
N ALA A 40 11.36 -17.43 -6.75
CA ALA A 40 10.14 -18.22 -6.67
C ALA A 40 8.97 -17.39 -6.13
N SER A 41 9.19 -16.54 -5.12
CA SER A 41 8.19 -15.60 -4.61
C SER A 41 7.75 -14.62 -5.69
N LEU A 42 8.70 -14.01 -6.42
CA LEU A 42 8.39 -13.12 -7.55
C LEU A 42 7.58 -13.82 -8.63
N ALA A 43 7.97 -15.03 -9.02
CA ALA A 43 7.24 -15.83 -10.01
C ALA A 43 5.84 -16.25 -9.53
N ALA A 44 5.65 -16.42 -8.23
CA ALA A 44 4.36 -16.69 -7.59
C ALA A 44 3.52 -15.43 -7.32
N GLY A 45 3.93 -14.27 -7.85
CA GLY A 45 3.21 -12.99 -7.68
C GLY A 45 3.69 -12.18 -6.49
N GLY A 46 5.02 -12.01 -6.35
CA GLY A 46 5.76 -11.57 -5.16
C GLY A 46 5.36 -10.27 -4.43
N THR A 47 4.30 -9.58 -4.85
CA THR A 47 3.61 -8.52 -4.10
C THR A 47 2.53 -9.07 -3.16
N ALA A 48 2.06 -10.31 -3.36
CA ALA A 48 1.12 -10.96 -2.47
C ALA A 48 1.69 -11.28 -1.08
N ALA A 49 3.00 -11.07 -0.83
CA ALA A 49 3.58 -11.24 0.50
C ALA A 49 3.15 -10.14 1.48
N GLU A 50 2.91 -8.90 1.01
CA GLU A 50 2.27 -7.86 1.84
C GLU A 50 0.79 -8.21 2.07
N ASN A 51 0.10 -8.71 1.04
CA ASN A 51 -1.27 -9.18 1.14
C ASN A 51 -1.42 -10.51 1.91
N ALA A 52 -0.35 -11.28 2.14
CA ALA A 52 -0.38 -12.52 2.92
C ALA A 52 -0.14 -12.29 4.41
N VAL A 53 0.44 -11.14 4.78
CA VAL A 53 0.42 -10.63 6.17
C VAL A 53 -0.89 -9.90 6.45
N ALA A 54 -1.52 -9.31 5.42
CA ALA A 54 -2.86 -8.73 5.51
C ALA A 54 -4.01 -9.74 5.31
N GLY A 55 -3.72 -10.90 4.72
CA GLY A 55 -4.70 -11.91 4.33
C GLY A 55 -5.05 -12.83 5.49
N ASP A 56 -6.30 -12.75 5.93
CA ASP A 56 -6.95 -13.52 7.01
C ASP A 56 -6.43 -13.27 8.45
N GLU A 57 -5.23 -12.68 8.62
CA GLU A 57 -4.69 -12.25 9.92
C GLU A 57 -4.44 -10.73 10.02
N GLY A 58 -4.85 -9.95 9.02
CA GLY A 58 -4.69 -8.49 8.96
C GLY A 58 -5.47 -7.71 10.01
N VAL A 59 -6.41 -8.36 10.70
CA VAL A 59 -6.89 -7.86 11.99
C VAL A 59 -5.77 -8.12 13.00
N SER A 60 -4.97 -7.09 13.23
CA SER A 60 -4.15 -6.94 14.43
C SER A 60 -4.77 -7.71 15.59
N ARG A 61 -4.14 -8.80 16.06
CA ARG A 61 -4.57 -9.55 17.27
C ARG A 61 -4.52 -8.68 18.54
N TYR A 62 -4.18 -7.40 18.40
CA TYR A 62 -4.16 -6.39 19.43
C TYR A 62 -5.50 -5.64 19.47
N GLU A 63 -5.78 -4.98 20.58
CA GLU A 63 -7.04 -4.26 20.80
C GLU A 63 -7.37 -3.23 19.69
N SER A 64 -6.36 -2.72 18.98
CA SER A 64 -6.53 -1.83 17.83
C SER A 64 -7.25 -2.48 16.65
N GLY A 65 -6.99 -3.75 16.35
CA GLY A 65 -7.68 -4.47 15.27
C GLY A 65 -9.16 -4.68 15.60
N ARG A 66 -9.44 -5.09 16.84
CA ARG A 66 -10.82 -5.25 17.34
C ARG A 66 -11.57 -3.91 17.43
N ALA A 67 -10.88 -2.82 17.73
CA ALA A 67 -11.47 -1.49 17.70
C ALA A 67 -11.89 -1.08 16.29
N TYR A 68 -11.09 -1.41 15.27
CA TYR A 68 -11.45 -1.21 13.87
C TYR A 68 -12.66 -2.07 13.46
N GLU A 69 -12.69 -3.35 13.83
CA GLU A 69 -13.85 -4.22 13.56
C GLU A 69 -15.14 -3.69 14.21
N ILE A 70 -15.06 -3.20 15.45
CA ILE A 70 -16.22 -2.63 16.15
C ILE A 70 -16.67 -1.32 15.49
N PHE A 71 -15.73 -0.49 15.04
CA PHE A 71 -16.00 0.77 14.35
C PHE A 71 -16.59 0.56 12.94
N ASP A 72 -16.12 -0.47 12.23
CA ASP A 72 -16.66 -0.83 10.91
C ASP A 72 -18.05 -1.47 11.05
N ALA A 73 -18.23 -2.34 12.04
CA ALA A 73 -19.54 -2.92 12.38
C ALA A 73 -20.58 -1.89 12.86
N SER A 74 -20.17 -0.69 13.29
CA SER A 74 -21.10 0.40 13.60
C SER A 74 -21.62 1.14 12.37
N GLY A 75 -21.15 0.81 11.16
CA GLY A 75 -21.66 1.34 9.88
C GLY A 75 -21.43 2.85 9.72
N THR A 76 -20.37 3.37 10.36
CA THR A 76 -20.15 4.81 10.52
C THR A 76 -19.57 5.50 9.28
N GLU A 77 -18.94 4.74 8.38
CA GLU A 77 -18.49 5.19 7.06
C GLU A 77 -18.19 3.96 6.22
N ASP A 78 -18.49 3.96 4.91
CA ASP A 78 -17.99 2.90 4.05
C ASP A 78 -16.44 2.88 4.10
N PRO A 79 -15.79 1.72 3.90
CA PRO A 79 -14.33 1.65 3.79
C PRO A 79 -13.84 2.35 2.53
N GLY A 80 -12.75 3.13 2.63
CA GLY A 80 -12.18 3.85 1.49
C GLY A 80 -10.99 4.75 1.83
N GLN A 81 -10.19 5.10 0.82
CA GLN A 81 -9.02 5.96 0.97
C GLN A 81 -9.28 7.39 0.50
N ARG A 82 -8.66 8.38 1.15
CA ARG A 82 -8.72 9.78 0.71
C ARG A 82 -7.56 10.09 -0.24
N LEU A 83 -7.88 10.61 -1.41
CA LEU A 83 -6.94 11.20 -2.36
C LEU A 83 -6.95 12.72 -2.22
N PHE A 84 -5.75 13.31 -2.17
CA PHE A 84 -5.56 14.75 -2.27
C PHE A 84 -4.81 15.07 -3.56
N LEU A 85 -5.45 15.81 -4.46
CA LEU A 85 -4.80 16.34 -5.65
C LEU A 85 -4.57 17.83 -5.46
N VAL A 86 -3.31 18.25 -5.53
CA VAL A 86 -2.91 19.66 -5.43
C VAL A 86 -2.55 20.16 -6.81
N VAL A 87 -3.17 21.26 -7.23
CA VAL A 87 -2.95 21.87 -8.54
C VAL A 87 -2.53 23.32 -8.35
N SER A 88 -1.43 23.71 -8.99
CA SER A 88 -0.90 25.08 -8.93
C SER A 88 -0.89 25.72 -10.33
N ALA A 89 -1.34 26.97 -10.40
CA ALA A 89 -1.29 27.81 -11.60
C ALA A 89 -0.12 28.80 -11.48
N PRO A 90 1.03 28.54 -12.14
CA PRO A 90 2.23 29.38 -11.98
C PRO A 90 2.10 30.76 -12.62
N SER A 91 1.13 30.96 -13.52
CA SER A 91 0.97 32.18 -14.31
C SER A 91 -0.43 32.81 -14.21
N GLY A 92 -1.14 32.62 -13.08
CA GLY A 92 -2.47 33.17 -12.84
C GLY A 92 -3.04 32.77 -11.48
N THR A 93 -4.25 33.21 -11.19
CA THR A 93 -5.00 32.83 -9.97
C THR A 93 -6.31 32.16 -10.34
N VAL A 94 -6.97 31.52 -9.37
CA VAL A 94 -8.32 30.96 -9.57
C VAL A 94 -9.39 31.99 -9.91
N ASP A 95 -9.10 33.29 -9.82
CA ASP A 95 -10.01 34.35 -10.28
C ASP A 95 -9.95 34.54 -11.80
N ASP A 96 -8.88 34.09 -12.44
CA ASP A 96 -8.76 34.13 -13.88
C ASP A 96 -9.71 33.11 -14.51
N PRO A 97 -10.59 33.51 -15.45
CA PRO A 97 -11.58 32.61 -16.04
C PRO A 97 -10.97 31.34 -16.65
N ALA A 98 -9.77 31.45 -17.22
CA ALA A 98 -9.04 30.32 -17.80
C ALA A 98 -8.59 29.32 -16.73
N VAL A 99 -8.11 29.79 -15.58
CA VAL A 99 -7.68 28.93 -14.47
C VAL A 99 -8.90 28.29 -13.81
N ALA A 100 -9.95 29.07 -13.56
CA ALA A 100 -11.21 28.56 -13.00
C ALA A 100 -11.81 27.46 -13.88
N SER A 101 -11.85 27.67 -15.19
CA SER A 101 -12.31 26.65 -16.15
C SER A 101 -11.44 25.39 -16.08
N ALA A 102 -10.11 25.53 -16.04
CA ALA A 102 -9.22 24.38 -15.96
C ALA A 102 -9.42 23.57 -14.67
N VAL A 103 -9.66 24.24 -13.54
CA VAL A 103 -9.96 23.58 -12.24
C VAL A 103 -11.29 22.84 -12.30
N SER A 104 -12.34 23.45 -12.87
CA SER A 104 -13.63 22.80 -13.09
C SER A 104 -13.52 21.59 -14.05
N ASP A 105 -12.71 21.71 -15.09
CA ASP A 105 -12.46 20.62 -16.05
C ASP A 105 -11.75 19.45 -15.38
N ILE A 106 -10.84 19.70 -14.44
CA ILE A 106 -10.18 18.64 -13.65
C ILE A 106 -11.20 17.93 -12.76
N ALA A 107 -12.06 18.66 -12.04
CA ALA A 107 -13.13 18.04 -11.24
C ALA A 107 -14.04 17.15 -12.11
N THR A 108 -14.42 17.66 -13.28
CA THR A 108 -15.28 16.93 -14.23
C THR A 108 -14.60 15.65 -14.70
N ARG A 109 -13.36 15.74 -15.17
CA ARG A 109 -12.60 14.57 -15.64
C ARG A 109 -12.38 13.54 -14.53
N MET A 110 -12.13 13.99 -13.30
CA MET A 110 -12.03 13.07 -12.17
C MET A 110 -13.35 12.35 -11.90
N GLY A 111 -14.49 13.03 -12.06
CA GLY A 111 -15.82 12.44 -11.86
C GLY A 111 -16.27 11.50 -12.98
N GLU A 112 -15.61 11.56 -14.13
CA GLU A 112 -15.86 10.66 -15.27
C GLU A 112 -14.94 9.42 -15.25
N LEU A 113 -14.04 9.30 -14.26
CA LEU A 113 -13.17 8.14 -14.14
C LEU A 113 -13.97 6.97 -13.56
N ASP A 114 -14.01 5.90 -14.35
CA ASP A 114 -14.54 4.60 -13.96
C ASP A 114 -13.40 3.58 -13.87
N SER A 115 -13.49 2.70 -12.86
CA SER A 115 -12.65 1.53 -12.70
C SER A 115 -13.49 0.26 -12.80
N THR A 116 -12.87 -0.84 -13.25
CA THR A 116 -13.54 -2.14 -13.29
C THR A 116 -13.21 -2.91 -12.02
N VAL A 117 -14.21 -3.18 -11.18
CA VAL A 117 -14.05 -3.93 -9.93
C VAL A 117 -15.01 -5.11 -9.95
N GLY A 118 -14.49 -6.33 -9.75
CA GLY A 118 -15.31 -7.54 -9.85
C GLY A 118 -15.98 -7.75 -11.22
N GLY A 119 -15.48 -7.09 -12.27
CA GLY A 119 -16.07 -7.13 -13.62
C GLY A 119 -17.16 -6.10 -13.88
N GLU A 120 -17.48 -5.24 -12.92
CA GLU A 120 -18.44 -4.15 -13.07
C GLU A 120 -17.72 -2.79 -13.19
N SER A 121 -18.21 -1.92 -14.07
CA SER A 121 -17.72 -0.53 -14.18
C SER A 121 -18.33 0.30 -13.07
N MET A 122 -17.51 0.86 -12.20
CA MET A 122 -17.92 1.71 -11.08
C MET A 122 -17.07 2.98 -11.06
N ALA A 123 -17.61 4.07 -10.50
CA ALA A 123 -16.86 5.30 -10.33
C ALA A 123 -15.58 5.04 -9.50
N THR A 124 -14.47 5.60 -9.96
CA THR A 124 -13.19 5.51 -9.26
C THR A 124 -13.21 6.34 -7.97
N PHE A 125 -13.94 7.47 -7.95
CA PHE A 125 -13.94 8.43 -6.85
C PHE A 125 -15.35 8.82 -6.40
N GLU A 126 -15.62 8.76 -5.08
CA GLU A 126 -16.88 9.16 -4.46
C GLU A 126 -16.72 9.64 -2.99
N PRO A 127 -17.09 10.90 -2.63
CA PRO A 127 -17.36 12.05 -3.49
C PRO A 127 -16.08 12.81 -3.89
N ILE A 128 -16.15 13.58 -4.99
CA ILE A 128 -15.12 14.56 -5.36
C ILE A 128 -15.58 15.96 -4.93
N VAL A 129 -14.73 16.66 -4.18
CA VAL A 129 -14.98 18.04 -3.77
C VAL A 129 -14.27 18.98 -4.73
N ASP A 130 -15.03 19.71 -5.54
CA ASP A 130 -14.52 20.80 -6.36
C ASP A 130 -14.16 22.01 -5.46
N PRO A 131 -12.88 22.42 -5.41
CA PRO A 131 -12.41 23.51 -4.56
C PRO A 131 -13.04 24.87 -4.86
N LEU A 132 -13.61 25.08 -6.06
CA LEU A 132 -14.26 26.34 -6.43
C LEU A 132 -15.76 26.35 -6.15
N SER A 133 -16.36 25.19 -5.92
CA SER A 133 -17.79 25.04 -5.60
C SER A 133 -18.11 25.19 -4.12
N VAL A 134 -17.10 25.07 -3.26
CA VAL A 134 -17.25 25.11 -1.80
C VAL A 134 -16.97 26.49 -1.20
N PRO A 135 -17.50 26.78 0.01
CA PRO A 135 -17.19 28.03 0.70
C PRO A 135 -15.68 28.18 0.97
N PRO A 136 -15.12 29.42 0.93
CA PRO A 136 -13.70 29.67 1.16
C PRO A 136 -13.17 29.14 2.49
N GLU A 137 -14.04 29.04 3.51
CA GLU A 137 -13.71 28.52 4.84
C GLU A 137 -13.30 27.04 4.82
N ALA A 138 -13.61 26.30 3.74
CA ALA A 138 -13.13 24.93 3.53
C ALA A 138 -11.60 24.84 3.34
N GLY A 139 -10.92 25.97 3.08
CA GLY A 139 -9.46 26.01 2.96
C GLY A 139 -8.91 25.16 1.82
N LEU A 140 -9.66 25.05 0.72
CA LEU A 140 -9.27 24.30 -0.48
C LEU A 140 -8.58 25.16 -1.54
N VAL A 141 -8.55 26.48 -1.34
CA VAL A 141 -7.83 27.45 -2.17
C VAL A 141 -6.78 28.12 -1.29
N SER A 142 -5.55 28.24 -1.80
CA SER A 142 -4.46 28.89 -1.07
C SER A 142 -4.74 30.40 -0.86
N PRO A 143 -4.15 31.04 0.17
CA PRO A 143 -4.36 32.46 0.44
C PRO A 143 -3.95 33.39 -0.73
N ASP A 144 -2.92 33.00 -1.48
CA ASP A 144 -2.45 33.70 -2.68
C ASP A 144 -3.23 33.32 -3.95
N ARG A 145 -4.21 32.41 -3.84
CA ARG A 145 -5.13 31.98 -4.91
C ARG A 145 -4.46 31.32 -6.11
N THR A 146 -3.19 30.92 -5.99
CA THR A 146 -2.43 30.24 -7.05
C THR A 146 -2.56 28.72 -7.00
N THR A 147 -3.05 28.17 -5.89
CA THR A 147 -3.09 26.72 -5.66
C THR A 147 -4.44 26.28 -5.13
N VAL A 148 -4.92 25.14 -5.62
CA VAL A 148 -6.14 24.48 -5.14
C VAL A 148 -5.86 23.04 -4.73
N ARG A 149 -6.69 22.53 -3.81
CA ARG A 149 -6.65 21.14 -3.36
C ARG A 149 -8.01 20.49 -3.57
N PHE A 150 -8.06 19.49 -4.43
CA PHE A 150 -9.18 18.58 -4.54
C PHE A 150 -9.11 17.53 -3.44
N ILE A 151 -10.28 17.16 -2.92
CA ILE A 151 -10.44 16.04 -2.01
C ILE A 151 -11.34 15.04 -2.70
N ALA A 152 -10.84 13.84 -2.92
CA ALA A 152 -11.61 12.73 -3.45
C ALA A 152 -11.47 11.52 -2.51
N ARG A 153 -12.42 10.60 -2.58
CA ARG A 153 -12.35 9.34 -1.86
C ARG A 153 -12.45 8.18 -2.84
N VAL A 154 -11.55 7.21 -2.73
CA VAL A 154 -11.60 5.96 -3.49
C VAL A 154 -12.29 4.92 -2.61
N PRO A 155 -13.50 4.46 -2.96
CA PRO A 155 -14.23 3.50 -2.14
C PRO A 155 -13.57 2.11 -2.20
N GLY A 156 -13.76 1.33 -1.14
CA GLY A 156 -13.28 -0.05 -1.03
C GLY A 156 -11.96 -0.22 -0.25
N GLU A 157 -11.64 -1.47 0.05
CA GLU A 157 -10.46 -1.93 0.76
C GLU A 157 -9.87 -3.17 0.08
N GLY A 158 -8.58 -3.46 0.35
CA GLY A 158 -7.88 -4.64 -0.18
C GLY A 158 -7.99 -4.75 -1.70
N ALA A 159 -8.38 -5.93 -2.20
CA ALA A 159 -8.46 -6.20 -3.63
C ALA A 159 -9.41 -5.25 -4.39
N ALA A 160 -10.52 -4.82 -3.77
CA ALA A 160 -11.47 -3.91 -4.43
C ALA A 160 -10.92 -2.48 -4.55
N LEU A 161 -9.96 -2.09 -3.70
CA LEU A 161 -9.24 -0.84 -3.83
C LEU A 161 -8.12 -0.96 -4.88
N ASP A 162 -7.39 -2.08 -4.87
CA ASP A 162 -6.32 -2.35 -5.84
C ASP A 162 -6.86 -2.40 -7.28
N GLU A 163 -8.07 -2.94 -7.49
CA GLU A 163 -8.73 -2.94 -8.81
C GLU A 163 -9.18 -1.54 -9.26
N ARG A 164 -9.26 -0.56 -8.33
CA ARG A 164 -9.63 0.81 -8.66
C ARG A 164 -8.46 1.70 -9.07
N LEU A 165 -7.22 1.36 -8.70
CA LEU A 165 -6.01 2.18 -8.86
C LEU A 165 -5.04 1.62 -9.91
#